data_AF-A0A967EQX8-F1
#
_entry.id   AF-A0A967EQX8-F1
#
_cell.length_a   1.000
_cell.length_b   1.000
_cell.length_c   1.000
_cell.angle_alpha   90.00
_cell.angle_beta   90.00
_cell.angle_gamma   90.00
#
_symmetry.space_group_name_H-M   'P 1'
#
loop_
_entity.id
_entity.type
_entity.pdbx_description
1 polymer ?
#
loop_
_entity_poly.entity_id
_entity_poly.type
_entity_poly.pdbx_seq_one_letter_code
_entity_poly.pdbx_strand_id
1 'polypeptide(L)' 'MENKFLIDLSIKYGLDSAQVSKLADMIYQCGISEVDSSEAQRIANYICEMNILDKPAEEIVEELKLKGFIKA' A
#
# COMPACT_ATOMS: atom_id res chain seq x y z
N MET A 1 17.88 -1.18 -6.38
CA MET A 1 17.81 -1.32 -4.92
C MET A 1 16.54 -2.09 -4.66
N GLU A 2 16.63 -3.33 -4.21
CA GLU A 2 15.47 -4.19 -3.97
C GLU A 2 14.61 -3.59 -2.84
N ASN A 3 13.30 -3.50 -3.06
CA ASN A 3 12.32 -2.89 -2.16
C ASN A 3 12.19 -3.69 -0.86
N LYS A 4 13.19 -3.57 0.03
CA LYS A 4 13.26 -4.25 1.32
C LYS A 4 11.99 -4.02 2.14
N PHE A 5 11.38 -2.85 2.03
CA PHE A 5 10.12 -2.52 2.69
C PHE A 5 8.95 -3.44 2.30
N LEU A 6 8.74 -3.67 1.01
CA LEU A 6 7.65 -4.52 0.53
C LEU A 6 7.85 -5.99 0.95
N ILE A 7 9.09 -6.45 0.99
CA ILE A 7 9.47 -7.78 1.48
C ILE A 7 9.20 -7.89 2.99
N ASP A 8 9.52 -6.85 3.76
CA ASP A 8 9.25 -6.84 5.20
C ASP A 8 7.74 -6.91 5.47
N LEU A 9 6.94 -6.14 4.72
CA LEU A 9 5.47 -6.20 4.78
C LEU A 9 4.92 -7.57 4.39
N SER A 10 5.49 -8.22 3.37
CA SER A 10 5.03 -9.54 2.94
C SER A 10 5.25 -10.59 4.02
N ILE A 11 6.38 -10.50 4.75
CA ILE A 11 6.66 -11.39 5.88
C ILE A 11 5.77 -11.05 7.08
N LYS A 12 5.62 -9.77 7.40
CA LYS A 12 4.87 -9.29 8.57
C LYS A 12 3.38 -9.57 8.48
N TYR A 13 2.79 -9.39 7.30
CA TYR A 13 1.35 -9.54 7.06
C TYR A 13 0.99 -10.82 6.27
N GLY A 14 1.99 -11.65 5.93
CA GLY A 14 1.76 -12.90 5.20
C GLY A 14 1.28 -12.70 3.77
N LEU A 15 1.73 -11.64 3.10
CA LEU A 15 1.31 -11.32 1.73
C LEU A 15 2.00 -12.24 0.72
N ASP A 16 1.23 -12.74 -0.24
CA ASP A 16 1.78 -13.40 -1.43
C ASP A 16 2.37 -12.39 -2.43
N SER A 17 3.19 -12.88 -3.36
CA SER A 17 3.75 -12.14 -4.50
C SER A 17 2.71 -11.28 -5.22
N ALA A 18 1.51 -11.80 -5.49
CA ALA A 18 0.45 -11.06 -6.17
C ALA A 18 -0.08 -9.89 -5.32
N GLN A 19 -0.22 -10.10 -4.01
CA GLN A 19 -0.64 -9.09 -3.06
C GLN A 19 0.43 -7.99 -2.91
N VAL A 20 1.70 -8.36 -2.84
CA VAL A 20 2.82 -7.41 -2.79
C VAL A 20 2.84 -6.54 -4.06
N SER A 21 2.65 -7.15 -5.24
CA SER A 21 2.54 -6.39 -6.50
C SER A 21 1.35 -5.44 -6.50
N LYS A 22 0.18 -5.88 -6.02
CA LYS A 22 -1.01 -5.02 -5.91
C LYS A 22 -0.79 -3.85 -4.96
N LEU A 23 -0.14 -4.10 -3.82
CA LEU A 23 0.19 -3.07 -2.84
C LEU A 23 1.13 -2.01 -3.44
N ALA A 24 2.17 -2.46 -4.16
CA ALA A 24 3.09 -1.56 -4.84
C ALA A 24 2.35 -0.70 -5.88
N ASP A 25 1.52 -1.32 -6.72
CA ASP A 25 0.74 -0.61 -7.74
C ASP A 25 -0.16 0.47 -7.11
N MET A 26 -0.82 0.14 -5.99
CA MET A 26 -1.66 1.11 -5.29
C MET A 26 -0.88 2.30 -4.73
N ILE A 27 0.32 2.09 -4.19
CA ILE A 27 1.18 3.18 -3.72
C ILE A 27 1.51 4.12 -4.90
N TYR A 28 1.80 3.57 -6.07
CA TYR A 28 2.01 4.36 -7.29
C TYR A 28 0.73 5.09 -7.74
N GLN A 29 -0.43 4.44 -7.72
CA GLN A 29 -1.73 5.05 -8.04
C GLN A 29 -2.10 6.19 -7.10
N CYS A 30 -1.62 6.14 -5.85
CA CYS A 30 -1.75 7.20 -4.86
C CYS A 30 -0.89 8.44 -5.19
N GLY A 31 -0.12 8.42 -6.28
CA GLY A 31 0.78 9.50 -6.69
C GLY A 31 2.13 9.48 -5.97
N ILE A 32 2.42 8.42 -5.20
CA ILE A 32 3.67 8.29 -4.46
C ILE A 32 4.67 7.58 -5.35
N SER A 33 5.67 8.33 -5.82
CA SER A 33 6.70 7.81 -6.73
C SER A 33 7.76 6.97 -5.99
N GLU A 34 7.90 7.17 -4.69
CA GLU A 34 8.91 6.52 -3.85
C GLU A 34 8.24 5.57 -2.85
N VAL A 35 8.32 4.26 -3.10
CA VAL A 35 7.71 3.22 -2.26
C VAL A 35 8.35 3.06 -0.88
N ASP A 36 9.56 3.60 -0.68
CA ASP A 36 10.26 3.62 0.61
C ASP A 36 10.02 4.93 1.39
N SER A 37 9.28 5.89 0.81
CA SER A 37 8.94 7.14 1.48
C SER A 37 8.07 6.91 2.72
N SER A 38 8.16 7.81 3.70
CA SER A 38 7.32 7.72 4.91
C SER A 38 5.82 7.71 4.60
N GLU A 39 5.40 8.35 3.50
CA GLU A 39 4.02 8.34 3.03
C GLU A 39 3.63 6.96 2.49
N ALA A 40 4.44 6.38 1.60
CA ALA A 40 4.22 5.03 1.09
C ALA A 40 4.16 4.00 2.22
N GLN A 41 5.08 4.12 3.19
CA GLN A 41 5.12 3.20 4.31
C GLN A 41 3.86 3.27 5.18
N ARG A 42 3.33 4.48 5.43
CA ARG A 42 2.09 4.66 6.20
C ARG A 42 0.88 4.10 5.48
N ILE A 43 0.75 4.38 4.19
CA ILE A 43 -0.34 3.84 3.35
C ILE A 43 -0.26 2.31 3.32
N ALA A 44 0.92 1.77 3.05
CA ALA A 44 1.11 0.35 2.91
C ALA A 44 0.83 -0.41 4.20
N ASN A 45 1.32 0.09 5.35
CA ASN A 45 0.96 -0.48 6.65
C ASN A 45 -0.55 -0.40 6.90
N TYR A 46 -1.19 0.74 6.65
CA TYR A 46 -2.62 0.90 6.88
C TYR A 46 -3.46 -0.09 6.05
N ILE A 47 -3.16 -0.25 4.76
CA ILE A 47 -3.84 -1.20 3.88
C ILE A 47 -3.71 -2.63 4.40
N CYS A 48 -2.50 -3.00 4.84
CA CYS A 48 -2.24 -4.32 5.39
C CYS A 48 -2.94 -4.53 6.75
N GLU A 49 -2.90 -3.55 7.64
CA GLU A 49 -3.55 -3.60 8.96
C GLU A 49 -5.07 -3.70 8.88
N MET A 50 -5.68 -3.01 7.92
CA MET A 50 -7.12 -3.08 7.67
C MET A 50 -7.52 -4.30 6.83
N ASN A 51 -6.55 -5.06 6.33
CA ASN A 51 -6.76 -6.21 5.44
C ASN A 51 -7.70 -5.89 4.27
N ILE A 52 -7.57 -4.68 3.71
CA ILE A 52 -8.42 -4.18 2.62
C ILE A 52 -7.82 -4.44 1.24
N LEU A 53 -6.69 -5.13 1.17
CA LEU A 53 -5.98 -5.41 -0.07
C LEU A 53 -6.79 -6.26 -1.05
N ASP A 54 -7.78 -7.02 -0.57
CA ASP A 54 -8.72 -7.78 -1.40
C ASP A 54 -9.83 -6.92 -2.03
N LYS A 55 -10.04 -5.68 -1.54
CA LYS A 55 -11.00 -4.75 -2.13
C LYS A 55 -10.54 -4.26 -3.52
N PRO A 56 -11.45 -3.79 -4.38
CA PRO A 56 -11.08 -3.10 -5.61
C PRO A 56 -10.24 -1.85 -5.30
N ALA A 57 -9.30 -1.53 -6.20
CA ALA A 57 -8.36 -0.45 -6.00
C ALA A 57 -9.06 0.91 -5.78
N GLU A 58 -10.16 1.16 -6.47
CA GLU A 58 -10.98 2.37 -6.34
C GLU A 58 -11.48 2.57 -4.90
N GLU A 59 -12.05 1.52 -4.28
CA GLU A 59 -12.51 1.60 -2.89
C GLU A 59 -11.36 1.84 -1.92
N ILE A 60 -10.20 1.24 -2.16
CA ILE A 60 -9.05 1.45 -1.28
C ILE A 60 -8.52 2.87 -1.42
N VAL A 61 -8.44 3.40 -2.64
CA VAL A 61 -8.05 4.79 -2.91
C VAL A 61 -9.04 5.76 -2.25
N GLU A 62 -10.34 5.52 -2.36
CA GLU A 62 -11.34 6.32 -1.64
C GLU A 62 -11.16 6.24 -0.12
N GLU A 63 -10.88 5.07 0.44
CA GLU A 63 -10.63 4.91 1.87
C GLU A 63 -9.38 5.71 2.30
N LEU A 64 -8.31 5.67 1.50
CA LEU A 64 -7.09 6.44 1.75
C LEU A 64 -7.33 7.96 1.66
N LYS A 65 -8.17 8.42 0.73
CA LYS A 65 -8.61 9.83 0.65
C LYS A 65 -9.41 10.23 1.88
N LEU A 66 -10.37 9.40 2.31
CA LEU A 66 -11.21 9.65 3.48
C LEU A 66 -10.40 9.73 4.78
N LYS A 67 -9.32 8.94 4.87
CA LYS A 67 -8.39 8.97 6.01
C LYS A 67 -7.35 10.09 5.93
N GLY A 68 -7.29 10.82 4.82
CA GLY A 68 -6.35 11.91 4.61
C GLY A 68 -4.92 11.46 4.33
N PHE A 69 -4.73 10.21 3.88
CA PHE A 69 -3.41 9.71 3.45
C PHE A 69 -3.01 10.28 2.08
N ILE A 70 -3.99 10.56 1.22
CA ILE A 70 -3.80 11.16 -0.10
C ILE A 70 -4.75 12.34 -0.29
N LYS A 71 -4.31 13.36 -1.04
CA LYS A 71 -5.17 14.49 -1.40
C LYS A 71 -6.29 14.01 -2.33
N ALA A 72 -7.51 14.47 -2.04
CA ALA A 72 -8.72 14.15 -2.79
C ALA A 72 -8.66 14.65 -4.24
#